data_AF-A0A7S4KQP8-F1
#
_entry.id   AF-A0A7S4KQP8-F1
#
_cell.length_a   1.000
_cell.length_b   1.000
_cell.length_c   1.000
_cell.angle_alpha   90.00
_cell.angle_beta   90.00
_cell.angle_gamma   90.00
#
_symmetry.space_group_name_H-M   'P 1'
#
loop_
_entity.id
_entity.type
_entity.pdbx_description
1 polymer ?
#
loop_
_entity_poly.entity_id
_entity_poly.type
_entity_poly.pdbx_seq_one_letter_code
_entity_poly.pdbx_strand_id
1 'polypeptide(L)'
;EKMNPAEVLPEEIFLRILSFLPPSSICNCARVCLEWYSFANEDYPWKIQYQNHFLTYRITPPWFQKFCQPQYGDSEFGWKIRFIRQYRIFFKKCLQQLELSFWDVLVSSPSVW
;
A
#
# COMPACT_ATOMS: atom_id res chain seq x y z
N GLU A 1 7.25 -32.72 8.97
CA GLU A 1 6.49 -31.45 8.97
C GLU A 1 7.31 -30.35 8.33
N LYS A 2 6.66 -29.40 7.65
CA LYS A 2 7.33 -28.16 7.22
C LYS A 2 7.35 -27.20 8.40
N MET A 3 8.53 -26.64 8.68
CA MET A 3 8.75 -25.73 9.80
C MET A 3 8.11 -24.37 9.54
N ASN A 4 7.46 -23.78 10.55
CA ASN A 4 6.92 -22.42 10.47
C ASN A 4 8.08 -21.41 10.59
N PRO A 5 8.42 -20.65 9.55
CA PRO A 5 9.57 -19.74 9.61
C PRO A 5 9.41 -18.62 10.65
N ALA A 6 8.18 -18.27 11.06
CA ALA A 6 7.95 -17.27 12.11
C ALA A 6 8.40 -17.75 13.51
N GLU A 7 8.43 -19.06 13.75
CA GLU A 7 8.87 -19.65 15.04
C GLU A 7 10.40 -19.83 15.13
N VAL A 8 11.08 -19.81 13.98
CA VAL A 8 12.49 -20.23 13.85
C VAL A 8 13.41 -19.04 13.63
N LEU A 9 12.93 -18.06 12.86
CA LEU A 9 13.71 -16.89 12.53
C LEU A 9 13.59 -15.85 13.65
N PRO A 10 14.66 -15.09 13.92
CA PRO A 10 14.55 -13.89 14.72
C PRO A 10 13.50 -12.95 14.14
N GLU A 11 12.73 -12.31 15.02
CA GLU A 11 11.63 -11.40 14.67
C GLU A 11 12.06 -10.36 13.64
N GLU A 12 13.22 -9.73 13.81
CA GLU A 12 13.70 -8.68 12.91
C GLU A 12 13.97 -9.19 11.50
N ILE A 13 14.41 -10.44 11.38
CA ILE A 13 14.65 -11.09 10.09
C ILE A 13 13.32 -11.41 9.41
N PHE A 14 12.34 -11.93 10.17
CA PHE A 14 11.02 -12.22 9.63
C PHE A 14 10.30 -10.95 9.17
N LEU A 15 10.33 -9.88 9.98
CA LEU A 15 9.80 -8.56 9.61
C LEU A 15 10.48 -7.98 8.37
N ARG A 16 11.80 -8.18 8.24
CA ARG A 16 12.54 -7.77 7.03
C ARG A 16 12.16 -8.60 5.81
N ILE A 17 11.86 -9.89 5.95
CA ILE A 17 11.31 -10.69 4.85
C ILE A 17 9.94 -10.14 4.44
N LEU A 18 9.05 -9.89 5.40
CA LEU A 18 7.73 -9.32 5.11
C LEU A 18 7.82 -7.96 4.41
N SER A 19 8.83 -7.12 4.73
CA SER A 19 8.99 -5.81 4.10
C SER A 19 9.35 -5.87 2.61
N PHE A 20 9.86 -7.01 2.11
CA PHE A 20 10.07 -7.24 0.67
C PHE A 20 8.80 -7.67 -0.08
N LEU A 21 7.75 -8.10 0.62
CA LEU A 21 6.52 -8.57 0.00
C LEU A 21 5.63 -7.40 -0.45
N PRO A 22 4.82 -7.56 -1.52
CA PRO A 22 3.82 -6.56 -1.87
C PRO A 22 2.73 -6.48 -0.78
N PRO A 23 2.00 -5.35 -0.66
CA PRO A 23 1.02 -5.13 0.40
C PRO A 23 -0.07 -6.21 0.46
N SER A 24 -0.50 -6.71 -0.70
CA SER A 24 -1.48 -7.80 -0.81
C SER A 24 -0.98 -9.10 -0.17
N SER A 25 0.30 -9.42 -0.35
CA SER A 25 0.91 -10.61 0.25
C SER A 25 1.07 -10.45 1.75
N ILE A 26 1.42 -9.27 2.25
CA ILE A 26 1.44 -8.98 3.70
C ILE A 26 0.04 -9.17 4.32
N CYS A 27 -1.01 -8.70 3.64
CA CYS A 27 -2.40 -8.96 4.06
C CYS A 27 -2.74 -10.45 4.09
N ASN A 28 -2.21 -11.25 3.16
CA ASN A 28 -2.41 -12.69 3.16
C ASN A 28 -1.62 -13.38 4.29
N CYS A 29 -0.40 -12.92 4.60
CA CYS A 29 0.37 -13.39 5.75
C CYS A 29 -0.43 -13.25 7.05
N ALA A 30 -1.17 -12.15 7.21
CA ALA A 30 -2.01 -11.92 8.39
C ALA A 30 -3.14 -12.96 8.57
N ARG A 31 -3.42 -13.80 7.57
CA ARG A 31 -4.48 -14.81 7.58
C ARG A 31 -3.97 -16.23 7.80
N VAL A 32 -2.66 -16.42 7.96
CA VAL A 32 -2.04 -17.74 8.12
C VAL A 32 -2.25 -18.28 9.52
N CYS A 33 -1.81 -17.55 10.55
CA CYS A 33 -1.99 -17.88 11.96
C CYS A 33 -1.90 -16.60 12.82
N LEU A 34 -2.12 -16.72 14.14
CA LEU A 34 -2.08 -15.59 15.07
C LEU A 34 -0.71 -14.90 15.15
N GLU A 35 0.37 -15.68 15.08
CA GLU A 35 1.73 -15.15 15.13
C GLU A 35 2.07 -14.34 13.86
N TRP A 36 1.73 -14.89 12.68
CA TRP A 36 1.88 -14.16 11.42
C TRP A 36 0.97 -12.94 11.35
N TYR A 37 -0.20 -13.00 11.97
CA TYR A 37 -1.07 -11.83 12.15
C TYR A 37 -0.35 -10.73 12.94
N SER A 38 0.36 -11.06 14.02
CA SER A 38 1.14 -10.07 14.78
C SER A 38 2.20 -9.41 13.89
N PHE A 39 3.07 -10.21 13.26
CA PHE A 39 4.13 -9.69 12.39
C PHE A 39 3.62 -8.90 11.18
N ALA A 40 2.50 -9.30 10.58
CA ALA A 40 1.91 -8.60 9.46
C ALA A 40 1.21 -7.28 9.86
N ASN A 41 1.00 -7.03 11.15
CA ASN A 41 0.46 -5.77 11.68
C ASN A 41 1.55 -4.86 12.27
N GLU A 42 2.80 -5.33 12.37
CA GLU A 42 3.92 -4.52 12.84
C GLU A 42 4.20 -3.32 11.94
N ASP A 43 4.70 -2.25 12.54
CA ASP A 43 4.83 -0.95 11.86
C ASP A 43 5.93 -0.96 10.79
N TYR A 44 6.98 -1.75 10.98
CA TYR A 44 8.16 -1.75 10.12
C TYR A 44 7.85 -2.16 8.65
N PRO A 45 7.20 -3.30 8.36
CA PRO A 45 6.83 -3.65 6.98
C PRO A 45 6.00 -2.57 6.29
N TRP A 46 5.01 -1.98 6.97
CA TRP A 46 4.14 -0.96 6.38
C TRP A 46 4.84 0.37 6.15
N LYS A 47 5.81 0.74 6.99
CA LYS A 47 6.67 1.90 6.77
C LYS A 47 7.47 1.74 5.49
N ILE A 48 8.10 0.57 5.28
CA ILE A 48 8.85 0.28 4.07
C ILE A 48 7.95 0.29 2.84
N GLN A 49 6.76 -0.32 2.92
CA GLN A 49 5.78 -0.28 1.83
C GLN A 49 5.34 1.16 1.50
N TYR A 50 5.11 1.99 2.51
CA TYR A 50 4.78 3.40 2.31
C TYR A 50 5.88 4.14 1.58
N GLN A 51 7.12 4.00 2.07
CA GLN A 51 8.29 4.64 1.46
C GLN A 51 8.47 4.19 0.03
N ASN A 52 8.47 2.88 -0.22
CA ASN A 52 8.63 2.33 -1.55
C ASN A 52 7.52 2.85 -2.48
N HIS A 53 6.26 2.64 -2.12
CA HIS A 53 5.13 2.93 -3.00
C HIS A 53 4.92 4.43 -3.26
N PHE A 54 5.08 5.26 -2.23
CA PHE A 54 4.73 6.68 -2.32
C PHE A 54 5.94 7.63 -2.45
N LEU A 55 7.10 7.28 -1.90
CA LEU A 55 8.27 8.17 -1.84
C LEU A 55 9.38 7.79 -2.81
N THR A 56 9.61 6.49 -3.04
CA THR A 56 10.76 6.01 -3.83
C THR A 56 10.41 5.72 -5.28
N TYR A 57 9.20 5.21 -5.56
CA TYR A 57 8.78 4.94 -6.94
C TYR A 57 8.25 6.18 -7.65
N ARG A 58 8.67 6.36 -8.91
CA ARG A 58 8.08 7.27 -9.92
C ARG A 58 6.61 6.94 -10.27
N ILE A 59 6.01 5.93 -9.63
CA ILE A 59 4.64 5.51 -9.86
C ILE A 59 3.68 6.55 -9.30
N THR A 60 4.07 7.26 -8.23
CA THR A 60 3.30 8.35 -7.67
C THR A 60 3.26 9.52 -8.66
N PRO A 61 2.11 9.88 -9.23
CA PRO A 61 2.03 11.01 -10.13
C PRO A 61 2.39 12.31 -9.38
N PRO A 62 2.99 13.32 -10.06
CA PRO A 62 3.37 14.58 -9.42
C PRO A 62 2.21 15.27 -8.68
N TRP A 63 0.99 15.13 -9.22
CA TRP A 63 -0.22 15.67 -8.58
C TRP A 63 -0.58 14.99 -7.25
N PHE A 64 -0.15 13.74 -7.04
CA PHE A 64 -0.44 12.97 -5.84
C PHE A 64 0.62 13.16 -4.74
N GLN A 65 1.84 13.55 -5.11
CA GLN A 65 2.98 13.69 -4.19
C GLN A 65 2.71 14.61 -2.99
N LYS A 66 1.89 15.66 -3.17
CA LYS A 66 1.48 16.57 -2.10
C LYS A 66 0.63 15.90 -1.01
N PHE A 67 -0.11 14.84 -1.37
CA PHE A 67 -0.96 14.10 -0.43
C PHE A 67 -0.17 13.04 0.34
N CYS A 68 0.99 12.61 -0.15
CA CYS A 68 1.86 11.62 0.48
C CYS A 68 2.69 12.16 1.65
N GLN A 69 2.60 13.46 1.96
CA GLN A 69 3.31 14.03 3.10
C GLN A 69 2.63 13.64 4.43
N PRO A 70 3.39 13.31 5.48
CA PRO A 70 2.83 13.03 6.80
C PRO A 70 2.05 14.26 7.30
N GLN A 71 0.81 14.05 7.74
CA GLN A 71 -0.01 15.12 8.33
C GLN A 71 0.24 15.25 9.84
N TYR A 72 -0.07 16.41 10.42
CA TYR A 72 0.22 16.76 11.81
C TYR A 72 -0.39 15.78 12.85
N GLY A 73 -1.43 15.02 12.50
CA GLY A 73 -2.04 13.98 13.34
C GLY A 73 -1.62 12.54 13.01
N ASP A 74 -0.69 12.34 12.07
CA ASP A 74 -0.31 11.00 11.65
C ASP A 74 0.52 10.28 12.74
N SER A 75 1.23 11.00 13.61
CA SER A 75 2.06 10.45 14.69
C SER A 75 1.35 9.47 15.63
N GLU A 76 0.02 9.59 15.75
CA GLU A 76 -0.80 8.70 16.58
C GLU A 76 -1.21 7.40 15.88
N PHE A 77 -1.07 7.32 14.55
CA PHE A 77 -1.49 6.16 13.76
C PHE A 77 -0.30 5.36 13.26
N GLY A 78 -0.36 4.04 13.46
CA GLY A 78 0.59 3.08 12.89
C GLY A 78 0.65 3.14 11.36
N TRP A 79 1.80 2.76 10.80
CA TRP A 79 2.10 2.88 9.37
C TRP A 79 1.13 2.11 8.47
N LYS A 80 0.55 1.01 8.96
CA LYS A 80 -0.50 0.27 8.25
C LYS A 80 -1.72 1.14 7.92
N ILE A 81 -2.20 1.90 8.90
CA ILE A 81 -3.38 2.77 8.74
C ILE A 81 -3.06 3.89 7.76
N ARG A 82 -1.87 4.51 7.88
CA ARG A 82 -1.41 5.56 6.97
C ARG A 82 -1.33 5.03 5.53
N PHE A 83 -0.74 3.86 5.33
CA PHE A 83 -0.64 3.22 4.02
C PHE A 83 -2.03 2.98 3.41
N ILE A 84 -2.94 2.34 4.14
CA ILE A 84 -4.30 2.04 3.65
C ILE A 84 -5.06 3.33 3.31
N ARG A 85 -4.99 4.36 4.15
CA ARG A 85 -5.63 5.65 3.89
C ARG A 85 -5.12 6.25 2.58
N GLN A 86 -3.80 6.36 2.43
CA GLN A 86 -3.22 6.95 1.23
C GLN A 86 -3.47 6.12 -0.02
N TYR A 87 -3.37 4.80 0.08
CA TYR A 87 -3.68 3.90 -1.02
C TYR A 87 -5.13 4.04 -1.51
N ARG A 88 -6.10 4.21 -0.58
CA ARG A 88 -7.50 4.46 -0.93
C ARG A 88 -7.72 5.79 -1.63
N ILE A 89 -7.05 6.85 -1.17
CA ILE A 89 -7.13 8.18 -1.82
C ILE A 89 -6.53 8.10 -3.22
N PHE A 90 -5.34 7.50 -3.35
CA PHE A 90 -4.65 7.28 -4.62
C PHE A 90 -5.58 6.56 -5.61
N PHE A 91 -6.07 5.38 -5.22
CA PHE A 91 -6.90 4.55 -6.08
C PHE A 91 -8.20 5.26 -6.48
N LYS A 92 -8.87 5.94 -5.55
CA LYS A 92 -10.09 6.72 -5.85
C LYS A 92 -9.82 7.82 -6.88
N LYS A 93 -8.68 8.52 -6.79
CA LYS A 93 -8.31 9.59 -7.72
C LYS A 93 -7.90 9.05 -9.09
N CYS A 94 -7.19 7.92 -9.13
CA CYS A 94 -6.88 7.23 -10.39
C CYS A 94 -8.15 6.75 -11.10
N LEU A 95 -9.11 6.17 -10.38
CA LEU A 95 -10.40 5.78 -10.94
C LEU A 95 -11.15 6.98 -11.52
N GLN A 96 -11.20 8.11 -10.79
CA GLN A 96 -11.83 9.35 -11.30
C GLN A 96 -11.16 9.84 -12.59
N GLN A 97 -9.83 9.79 -12.68
CA GLN A 97 -9.11 10.19 -13.90
C GLN A 97 -9.36 9.23 -15.06
N LEU A 98 -9.42 7.92 -14.81
CA LEU A 98 -9.76 6.92 -15.83
C LEU A 98 -11.19 7.12 -16.34
N GLU A 99 -12.15 7.39 -15.45
CA GLU A 99 -13.53 7.67 -15.81
C GLU A 99 -13.65 8.96 -16.64
N LEU A 100 -12.98 10.04 -16.24
CA LEU A 100 -12.93 11.28 -17.03
C LEU A 100 -12.29 11.05 -18.40
N SER A 101 -11.16 10.33 -18.48
CA SER A 101 -10.52 10.01 -19.76
C SER A 101 -11.37 9.12 -20.68
N PHE A 102 -12.18 8.24 -20.10
CA PHE A 102 -13.13 7.40 -20.84
C PHE A 102 -14.26 8.24 -21.44
N TRP A 103 -14.80 9.19 -20.68
CA TRP A 103 -15.81 10.13 -21.18
C TRP A 103 -15.24 11.10 -22.21
N ASP A 104 -14.00 11.57 -22.05
CA ASP A 104 -13.34 12.44 -23.02
C ASP A 104 -13.14 11.73 -24.38
N VAL A 105 -12.82 10.42 -24.38
CA VAL A 105 -12.72 9.61 -25.60
C VAL A 105 -14.09 9.40 -26.27
N LEU A 106 -15.15 9.19 -25.48
CA LEU A 106 -16.51 9.02 -26.01
C LEU A 106 -17.08 10.33 -26.59
N VAL A 107 -16.84 11.46 -25.93
CA VAL A 107 -17.32 12.78 -26.38
C VAL A 107 -16.50 13.29 -27.57
N SER A 108 -15.25 12.85 -27.73
CA SER A 108 -14.38 13.23 -28.84
C SER A 108 -14.51 12.33 -30.09
N SER A 109 -15.37 11.30 -30.07
CA SER A 109 -15.64 10.46 -31.25
C SER A 109 -16.69 11.13 -32.16
N PRO A 110 -16.34 11.67 -33.35
CA PRO A 110 -17.26 12.49 -34.16
C PRO A 110 -18.31 11.69 -34.93
N SER A 111 -18.57 10.43 -34.56
CA SER A 111 -19.34 9.48 -35.37
C SER A 111 -20.64 8.97 -34.74
N VAL A 112 -21.08 9.57 -33.62
CA VAL A 112 -22.40 9.30 -33.06
C VAL A 112 -23.06 10.62 -32.65
N TRP A 113 -23.29 11.54 -33.58
CA TRP A 113 -24.43 12.49 -33.63
C TRP A 113 -24.52 13.08 -35.04
#